data_AF-E3H5Y8-F1
#
_entry.id   AF-E3H5Y8-F1
#
_cell.length_a   1.000
_cell.length_b   1.000
_cell.length_c   1.000
_cell.angle_alpha   90.00
_cell.angle_beta   90.00
_cell.angle_gamma   90.00
#
_symmetry.space_group_name_H-M   'P 1'
#
loop_
_entity.id
_entity.type
_entity.pdbx_description
1 polymer ?
#
loop_
_entity_poly.entity_id
_entity_poly.type
_entity_poly.pdbx_seq_one_letter_code
_entity_poly.pdbx_strand_id
1 'polypeptide(L)'
;MSKKKGTIMLEVVIAIVIFLIGILPIIGFTVKVLGQNRRTTEIEEDTRVVTSVIDYIKSMGYDYVSDYVLSGVSTLDKEYVLEYEEAEDSYVVDTVKSTSDFETDFWGEIYNEKSDEADALFLLESRGLDLEGAKLSIVINKTDLSMNENSYKNPVNNQTTTNIIGYEGVIDDKILYGRVILEYTSTKDNSGETKEYGQNFLLTPVENWGHLYE
;
A
#
# COMPACT_ATOMS: atom_id res chain seq x y z
N MET A 1 17.07 70.21 -16.46
CA MET A 1 17.50 68.82 -16.72
C MET A 1 17.07 67.81 -15.62
N SER A 2 16.77 68.23 -14.38
CA SER A 2 16.40 67.31 -13.28
C SER A 2 15.00 66.70 -13.40
N LYS A 3 14.01 67.41 -13.98
CA LYS A 3 12.63 66.91 -14.12
C LYS A 3 12.52 65.60 -14.92
N LYS A 4 13.32 65.42 -15.98
CA LYS A 4 13.33 64.18 -16.78
C LYS A 4 13.88 62.97 -16.01
N LYS A 5 14.87 63.17 -15.13
CA LYS A 5 15.45 62.08 -14.31
C LYS A 5 14.45 61.58 -13.25
N GLY A 6 13.65 62.48 -12.67
CA GLY A 6 12.62 62.12 -11.70
C GLY A 6 11.47 61.32 -12.32
N THR A 7 11.04 61.68 -13.53
CA THR A 7 9.98 60.94 -14.25
C THR A 7 10.44 59.54 -14.65
N ILE A 8 11.68 59.38 -15.13
CA ILE A 8 12.24 58.07 -15.50
C ILE A 8 12.36 57.15 -14.27
N MET A 9 12.77 57.68 -13.11
CA MET A 9 12.81 56.88 -11.88
C MET A 9 11.42 56.41 -11.43
N LEU A 10 10.41 57.29 -11.51
CA LEU A 10 9.03 56.94 -11.16
C LEU A 10 8.49 55.82 -12.07
N GLU A 11 8.76 55.92 -13.38
CA GLU A 11 8.32 54.95 -14.38
C GLU A 11 8.96 53.56 -14.15
N VAL A 12 10.25 53.52 -13.80
CA VAL A 12 10.95 52.27 -13.43
C VAL A 12 10.36 51.67 -12.16
N VAL A 13 10.04 52.47 -11.15
CA VAL A 13 9.42 51.97 -9.90
C VAL A 13 8.03 51.39 -10.17
N ILE A 14 7.21 52.08 -10.97
CA ILE A 14 5.87 51.59 -11.34
C ILE A 14 5.99 50.28 -12.13
N ALA A 15 6.95 50.18 -13.07
CA ALA A 15 7.19 48.94 -13.81
C ALA A 15 7.60 47.77 -12.91
N ILE A 16 8.46 48.01 -11.91
CA ILE A 16 8.84 46.99 -10.92
C ILE A 16 7.64 46.55 -10.08
N VAL A 17 6.79 47.48 -9.65
CA VAL A 17 5.59 47.16 -8.86
C VAL A 17 4.61 46.31 -9.67
N ILE A 18 4.34 46.66 -10.93
CA ILE A 18 3.47 45.88 -11.82
C ILE A 18 4.07 44.49 -12.06
N PHE A 19 5.39 44.40 -12.25
CA PHE A 19 6.09 43.13 -12.42
C PHE A 19 6.01 42.24 -11.17
N LEU A 20 6.18 42.80 -9.98
CA LEU A 20 6.07 42.07 -8.70
C LEU A 20 4.63 41.58 -8.46
N ILE A 21 3.62 42.39 -8.76
CA ILE A 21 2.21 41.99 -8.68
C ILE A 21 1.92 40.82 -9.63
N GLY A 22 2.56 40.78 -10.80
CA GLY A 22 2.43 39.68 -11.75
C GLY A 22 3.16 38.39 -11.32
N ILE A 23 4.39 38.51 -10.81
CA ILE A 23 5.24 37.34 -10.54
C ILE A 23 4.94 36.65 -9.21
N LEU A 24 4.60 37.40 -8.15
CA LEU A 24 4.35 36.81 -6.83
C LEU A 24 3.23 35.74 -6.85
N PRO A 25 2.08 35.97 -7.51
CA PRO A 25 1.05 34.92 -7.66
C PRO A 25 1.52 33.71 -8.45
N ILE A 26 2.34 33.92 -9.50
CA ILE A 26 2.85 32.84 -10.35
C ILE A 26 3.81 31.95 -9.57
N ILE A 27 4.74 32.54 -8.81
CA ILE A 27 5.66 31.79 -7.95
C ILE A 27 4.86 31.03 -6.89
N GLY A 28 3.90 31.69 -6.21
CA GLY A 28 3.07 31.05 -5.19
C GLY A 28 2.25 29.88 -5.74
N PHE A 29 1.68 30.02 -6.95
CA PHE A 29 0.99 28.94 -7.64
C PHE A 29 1.94 27.80 -8.00
N THR A 30 3.11 28.11 -8.59
CA THR A 30 4.10 27.11 -9.00
C THR A 30 4.56 26.26 -7.83
N VAL A 31 4.87 26.88 -6.69
CA VAL A 31 5.29 26.15 -5.47
C VAL A 31 4.16 25.24 -4.97
N LYS A 32 2.91 25.72 -4.97
CA LYS A 32 1.76 24.90 -4.57
C LYS A 32 1.54 23.70 -5.48
N VAL A 33 1.63 23.90 -6.80
CA VAL A 33 1.46 22.82 -7.79
C VAL A 33 2.56 21.79 -7.65
N LEU A 34 3.82 22.21 -7.47
CA LEU A 34 4.93 21.29 -7.24
C LEU A 34 4.73 20.47 -5.95
N GLY A 35 4.27 21.11 -4.87
CA GLY A 35 3.94 20.41 -3.63
C GLY A 35 2.79 19.42 -3.78
N GLN A 36 1.75 19.76 -4.54
CA GLN A 36 0.64 18.85 -4.84
C GLN A 36 1.08 17.66 -5.69
N ASN A 37 1.82 17.89 -6.78
CA ASN A 37 2.32 16.82 -7.64
C ASN A 37 3.19 15.82 -6.86
N ARG A 38 4.03 16.31 -5.94
CA ARG A 38 4.85 15.45 -5.07
C ARG A 38 3.99 14.57 -4.18
N ARG A 39 3.01 15.15 -3.48
CA ARG A 39 2.09 14.38 -2.62
C ARG A 39 1.28 13.35 -3.40
N THR A 40 0.82 13.70 -4.60
CA THR A 40 0.11 12.76 -5.48
C THR A 40 1.02 11.61 -5.90
N THR A 41 2.27 11.88 -6.25
CA THR A 41 3.24 10.84 -6.60
C THR A 41 3.48 9.90 -5.42
N GLU A 42 3.66 10.43 -4.21
CA GLU A 42 3.84 9.61 -3.01
C GLU A 42 2.63 8.70 -2.74
N ILE A 43 1.41 9.24 -2.82
CA ILE A 43 0.19 8.43 -2.63
C ILE A 43 0.06 7.34 -3.71
N GLU A 44 0.43 7.63 -4.95
CA GLU A 44 0.44 6.65 -6.05
C GLU A 44 1.43 5.52 -5.77
N GLU A 45 2.62 5.85 -5.29
CA GLU A 45 3.65 4.89 -4.91
C GLU A 45 3.23 4.06 -3.68
N ASP A 46 2.67 4.68 -2.64
CA ASP A 46 2.12 3.99 -1.46
C ASP A 46 1.06 2.95 -1.89
N THR A 47 0.19 3.37 -2.81
CA THR A 47 -0.86 2.50 -3.37
C THR A 47 -0.26 1.36 -4.18
N ARG A 48 0.78 1.60 -4.99
CA ARG A 48 1.43 0.56 -5.80
C ARG A 48 2.09 -0.49 -4.91
N VAL A 49 2.83 -0.07 -3.89
CA VAL A 49 3.53 -0.98 -2.97
C VAL A 49 2.51 -1.87 -2.25
N VAL A 50 1.49 -1.27 -1.63
CA VAL A 50 0.46 -2.04 -0.91
C VAL A 50 -0.35 -2.94 -1.84
N THR A 51 -0.68 -2.48 -3.06
CA THR A 51 -1.36 -3.31 -4.05
C THR A 51 -0.49 -4.49 -4.47
N SER A 52 0.82 -4.32 -4.63
CA SER A 52 1.75 -5.39 -5.00
C SER A 52 1.80 -6.49 -3.93
N VAL A 53 1.81 -6.10 -2.65
CA VAL A 53 1.71 -7.06 -1.53
C VAL A 53 0.38 -7.80 -1.55
N ILE A 54 -0.73 -7.09 -1.78
CA ILE A 54 -2.06 -7.70 -1.86
C ILE A 54 -2.13 -8.69 -3.04
N ASP A 55 -1.64 -8.30 -4.21
CA ASP A 55 -1.64 -9.15 -5.40
C ASP A 55 -0.78 -10.39 -5.18
N TYR A 56 0.36 -10.26 -4.50
CA TYR A 56 1.16 -11.40 -4.08
C TYR A 56 0.38 -12.36 -3.18
N ILE A 57 -0.23 -11.87 -2.09
CA ILE A 57 -1.03 -12.70 -1.18
C ILE A 57 -2.16 -13.41 -1.93
N LYS A 58 -2.85 -12.69 -2.82
CA LYS A 58 -3.94 -13.26 -3.62
C LYS A 58 -3.45 -14.31 -4.61
N SER A 59 -2.26 -14.11 -5.18
CA SER A 59 -1.69 -15.02 -6.18
C SER A 59 -1.43 -16.42 -5.62
N MET A 60 -1.27 -16.57 -4.31
CA MET A 60 -1.05 -17.87 -3.66
C MET A 60 -2.32 -18.73 -3.58
N GLY A 61 -3.49 -18.13 -3.83
CA GLY A 61 -4.76 -18.81 -3.77
C GLY A 61 -5.36 -18.87 -2.36
N TYR A 62 -6.66 -19.06 -2.33
CA TYR A 62 -7.46 -19.11 -1.10
C TYR A 62 -7.14 -20.31 -0.24
N ASP A 63 -6.99 -21.50 -0.81
CA ASP A 63 -6.75 -22.73 -0.04
C ASP A 63 -5.42 -22.62 0.71
N TYR A 64 -4.40 -22.10 0.03
CA TYR A 64 -3.08 -21.91 0.62
C TYR A 64 -3.14 -20.95 1.82
N VAL A 65 -3.74 -19.77 1.63
CA VAL A 65 -3.83 -18.77 2.71
C VAL A 65 -4.75 -19.25 3.84
N SER A 66 -5.84 -19.92 3.53
CA SER A 66 -6.80 -20.47 4.50
C SER A 66 -6.18 -21.55 5.38
N ASP A 67 -5.39 -22.45 4.78
CA ASP A 67 -5.02 -23.71 5.42
C ASP A 67 -3.59 -23.68 5.94
N TYR A 68 -2.69 -22.97 5.27
CA TYR A 68 -1.28 -22.87 5.66
C TYR A 68 -0.98 -21.57 6.41
N VAL A 69 -1.27 -20.41 5.82
CA VAL A 69 -0.97 -19.11 6.45
C VAL A 69 -1.77 -18.94 7.76
N LEU A 70 -3.01 -19.43 7.78
CA LEU A 70 -3.87 -19.42 8.96
C LEU A 70 -3.89 -20.75 9.73
N SER A 71 -2.88 -21.63 9.55
CA SER A 71 -2.86 -22.99 10.12
C SER A 71 -3.28 -23.06 11.60
N GLY A 72 -4.55 -23.41 11.84
CA GLY A 72 -5.14 -23.57 13.17
C GLY A 72 -5.60 -22.28 13.87
N VAL A 73 -5.51 -21.12 13.23
CA VAL A 73 -5.93 -19.82 13.77
C VAL A 73 -6.99 -19.15 12.90
N SER A 74 -7.86 -18.33 13.49
CA SER A 74 -8.86 -17.55 12.73
C SER A 74 -8.29 -16.23 12.20
N THR A 75 -7.15 -15.79 12.71
CA THR A 75 -6.58 -14.47 12.45
C THR A 75 -5.05 -14.55 12.35
N LEU A 76 -4.50 -13.99 11.28
CA LEU A 76 -3.11 -13.58 11.15
C LEU A 76 -3.01 -12.11 11.54
N ASP A 77 -2.01 -11.76 12.36
CA ASP A 77 -1.63 -10.38 12.66
C ASP A 77 -0.10 -10.37 12.79
N LYS A 78 0.57 -9.91 11.73
CA LYS A 78 2.04 -9.94 11.59
C LYS A 78 2.56 -8.58 11.13
N GLU A 79 3.76 -8.26 11.59
CA GLU A 79 4.50 -7.07 11.20
C GLU A 79 5.87 -7.50 10.66
N TYR A 80 6.22 -6.93 9.52
CA TYR A 80 7.47 -7.12 8.79
C TYR A 80 8.19 -5.78 8.66
N VAL A 81 9.50 -5.79 8.51
CA VAL A 81 10.33 -4.62 8.21
C VAL A 81 10.98 -4.77 6.85
N LEU A 82 10.96 -3.69 6.09
CA LEU A 82 11.59 -3.63 4.77
C LEU A 82 13.06 -3.29 4.93
N GLU A 83 13.91 -4.12 4.33
CA GLU A 83 15.34 -3.92 4.22
C GLU A 83 15.71 -3.70 2.75
N TYR A 84 16.61 -2.75 2.48
CA TYR A 84 17.05 -2.46 1.12
C TYR A 84 18.16 -3.43 0.71
N GLU A 85 17.98 -4.12 -0.42
CA GLU A 85 18.96 -5.02 -1.01
C GLU A 85 19.69 -4.30 -2.16
N GLU A 86 20.95 -3.96 -1.94
CA GLU A 86 21.77 -3.21 -2.90
C GLU A 86 21.99 -3.99 -4.21
N ALA A 87 22.03 -5.32 -4.17
CA ALA A 87 22.29 -6.13 -5.36
C ALA A 87 21.16 -6.10 -6.39
N GLU A 88 19.91 -5.98 -5.91
CA GLU A 88 18.68 -6.09 -6.72
C GLU A 88 17.96 -4.73 -6.86
N ASP A 89 18.49 -3.64 -6.27
CA ASP A 89 17.88 -2.30 -6.23
C ASP A 89 16.40 -2.34 -5.80
N SER A 90 16.11 -3.12 -4.76
CA SER A 90 14.76 -3.44 -4.32
C SER A 90 14.69 -3.66 -2.81
N TYR A 91 13.47 -3.73 -2.26
CA TYR A 91 13.25 -3.99 -0.85
C TYR A 91 12.82 -5.43 -0.61
N VAL A 92 13.48 -6.08 0.35
CA VAL A 92 13.13 -7.40 0.87
C VAL A 92 12.30 -7.22 2.14
N VAL A 93 11.31 -8.09 2.33
CA VAL A 93 10.41 -8.04 3.49
C VAL A 93 10.90 -9.03 4.54
N ASP A 94 11.67 -8.56 5.51
CA ASP A 94 12.17 -9.38 6.63
C ASP A 94 11.29 -9.21 7.88
N THR A 95 11.36 -10.09 8.88
CA THR A 95 10.71 -9.86 10.17
C THR A 95 11.62 -9.22 11.19
N VAL A 96 11.02 -8.37 12.04
CA VAL A 96 11.66 -7.75 13.21
C VAL A 96 12.12 -8.79 14.26
N LYS A 97 11.73 -10.07 14.13
CA LYS A 97 11.98 -11.12 15.13
C LYS A 97 12.27 -12.45 14.43
N SER A 98 13.50 -12.92 14.65
CA SER A 98 14.22 -14.10 14.11
C SER A 98 13.53 -15.48 14.16
N THR A 99 12.24 -15.60 13.86
CA THR A 99 11.50 -16.88 13.90
C THR A 99 10.63 -17.18 12.69
N SER A 100 10.39 -16.22 11.78
CA SER A 100 9.84 -16.48 10.44
C SER A 100 10.02 -15.24 9.57
N ASP A 101 10.44 -15.34 8.32
CA ASP A 101 10.42 -14.23 7.36
C ASP A 101 9.07 -14.19 6.61
N PHE A 102 8.81 -13.11 5.87
CA PHE A 102 7.58 -12.97 5.06
C PHE A 102 7.42 -14.15 4.10
N GLU A 103 8.52 -14.62 3.52
CA GLU A 103 8.54 -15.77 2.62
C GLU A 103 8.18 -17.07 3.34
N THR A 104 8.67 -17.33 4.55
CA THR A 104 8.29 -18.51 5.33
C THR A 104 6.82 -18.46 5.73
N ASP A 105 6.32 -17.29 6.15
CA ASP A 105 4.92 -17.12 6.56
C ASP A 105 3.93 -17.32 5.39
N PHE A 106 4.32 -16.94 4.18
CA PHE A 106 3.45 -16.98 3.00
C PHE A 106 3.81 -18.07 1.97
N TRP A 107 4.97 -18.67 2.03
CA TRP A 107 5.46 -19.70 1.09
C TRP A 107 5.75 -21.05 1.77
N GLY A 108 5.88 -21.04 3.10
CA GLY A 108 5.94 -22.23 3.95
C GLY A 108 7.23 -23.05 3.81
N GLU A 109 7.56 -23.86 4.82
CA GLU A 109 8.67 -24.82 4.77
C GLU A 109 8.45 -25.96 3.75
N ILE A 110 7.31 -26.01 3.05
CA ILE A 110 6.88 -27.14 2.21
C ILE A 110 7.73 -27.29 0.94
N TYR A 111 8.40 -26.22 0.51
CA TYR A 111 9.36 -26.29 -0.59
C TYR A 111 10.81 -26.50 -0.15
N ASN A 112 11.12 -26.45 1.15
CA ASN A 112 12.49 -26.71 1.64
C ASN A 112 12.93 -28.17 1.48
N GLU A 113 12.03 -29.11 1.18
CA GLU A 113 12.42 -30.48 0.81
C GLU A 113 12.62 -30.68 -0.70
N LYS A 114 12.32 -29.69 -1.57
CA LYS A 114 12.31 -29.88 -3.03
C LYS A 114 12.97 -28.84 -3.92
N SER A 115 13.63 -27.81 -3.40
CA SER A 115 14.39 -26.91 -4.28
C SER A 115 15.71 -26.44 -3.68
N ASP A 116 16.80 -27.12 -4.07
CA ASP A 116 18.15 -26.54 -4.09
C ASP A 116 18.30 -25.40 -5.13
N GLU A 117 17.22 -24.97 -5.82
CA GLU A 117 17.32 -24.11 -7.03
C GLU A 117 16.23 -23.02 -7.20
N ALA A 118 15.41 -22.69 -6.19
CA ALA A 118 14.47 -21.56 -6.33
C ALA A 118 14.21 -20.86 -4.98
N ASP A 119 15.05 -19.89 -4.65
CA ASP A 119 14.72 -18.89 -3.63
C ASP A 119 13.56 -18.04 -4.19
N ALA A 120 12.36 -18.20 -3.63
CA ALA A 120 11.18 -17.43 -4.03
C ALA A 120 11.26 -16.03 -3.42
N LEU A 121 12.13 -15.19 -3.97
CA LEU A 121 12.41 -13.86 -3.44
C LEU A 121 11.23 -12.90 -3.70
N PHE A 122 10.59 -12.40 -2.65
CA PHE A 122 9.57 -11.35 -2.75
C PHE A 122 10.23 -9.96 -2.72
N LEU A 123 10.35 -9.36 -3.90
CA LEU A 123 10.94 -8.03 -4.07
C LEU A 123 9.88 -6.94 -4.24
N LEU A 124 10.06 -5.84 -3.52
CA LEU A 124 9.25 -4.63 -3.67
C LEU A 124 10.05 -3.53 -4.36
N GLU A 125 9.58 -3.12 -5.55
CA GLU A 125 10.06 -1.92 -6.22
C GLU A 125 9.28 -0.68 -5.77
N SER A 126 9.98 0.27 -5.15
CA SER A 126 9.46 1.61 -4.88
C SER A 126 10.16 2.63 -5.79
N ARG A 127 9.42 3.60 -6.33
CA ARG A 127 10.01 4.68 -7.14
C ARG A 127 9.89 5.97 -6.37
N GLY A 128 10.97 6.29 -5.67
CA GLY A 128 11.06 7.52 -4.90
C GLY A 128 10.35 7.47 -3.54
N LEU A 129 10.02 6.31 -3.01
CA LEU A 129 9.77 6.17 -1.58
C LEU A 129 11.00 5.54 -0.96
N ASP A 130 11.55 6.18 0.07
CA ASP A 130 12.54 5.50 0.89
C ASP A 130 11.80 4.60 1.88
N LEU A 131 11.90 3.29 1.65
CA LEU A 131 11.25 2.26 2.46
C LEU A 131 12.23 1.58 3.42
N GLU A 132 13.46 2.08 3.56
CA GLU A 132 14.42 1.50 4.49
C GLU A 132 13.90 1.59 5.93
N GLY A 133 13.73 0.44 6.59
CA GLY A 133 13.15 0.37 7.93
C GLY A 133 11.65 0.66 7.99
N ALA A 134 10.96 0.71 6.85
CA ALA A 134 9.51 0.78 6.81
C ALA A 134 8.91 -0.50 7.39
N LYS A 135 7.72 -0.40 7.99
CA LYS A 135 6.99 -1.54 8.51
C LYS A 135 5.82 -1.89 7.62
N LEU A 136 5.63 -3.18 7.39
CA LEU A 136 4.51 -3.75 6.69
C LEU A 136 3.71 -4.61 7.67
N SER A 137 2.50 -4.18 8.02
CA SER A 137 1.60 -4.95 8.87
C SER A 137 0.54 -5.63 8.02
N ILE A 138 0.31 -6.91 8.25
CA ILE A 138 -0.66 -7.72 7.51
C ILE A 138 -1.58 -8.40 8.49
N VAL A 139 -2.87 -8.12 8.34
CA VAL A 139 -3.93 -8.71 9.15
C VAL A 139 -4.87 -9.47 8.23
N ILE A 140 -5.08 -10.76 8.49
CA ILE A 140 -6.01 -11.60 7.73
C ILE A 140 -6.97 -12.29 8.70
N ASN A 141 -8.27 -12.18 8.46
CA ASN A 141 -9.31 -12.78 9.29
C ASN A 141 -10.15 -13.75 8.45
N LYS A 142 -10.21 -15.01 8.88
CA LYS A 142 -11.16 -16.00 8.37
C LYS A 142 -12.49 -15.79 9.08
N THR A 143 -13.44 -15.22 8.35
CA THR A 143 -14.76 -14.92 8.91
C THR A 143 -15.85 -15.67 8.15
N ASP A 144 -16.80 -16.24 8.91
CA ASP A 144 -18.03 -16.75 8.35
C ASP A 144 -18.82 -15.60 7.70
N LEU A 145 -19.10 -15.67 6.39
CA LEU A 145 -20.23 -14.91 5.87
C LEU A 145 -21.50 -15.57 6.40
N SER A 146 -22.03 -15.06 7.50
CA SER A 146 -23.42 -15.34 7.84
C SER A 146 -24.31 -14.55 6.89
N MET A 147 -24.58 -15.10 5.70
CA MET A 147 -25.72 -14.68 4.90
C MET A 147 -26.94 -15.43 5.41
N ASN A 148 -27.85 -14.68 6.04
CA ASN A 148 -29.23 -15.11 6.24
C ASN A 148 -30.01 -14.70 4.98
N GLU A 149 -31.12 -15.37 4.65
CA GLU A 149 -31.94 -15.11 3.45
C GLU A 149 -32.27 -13.62 3.20
N ASN A 150 -32.21 -12.77 4.24
CA ASN A 150 -32.59 -11.37 4.17
C ASN A 150 -31.53 -10.38 4.69
N SER A 151 -30.34 -10.81 5.11
CA SER A 151 -29.34 -9.90 5.69
C SER A 151 -27.89 -10.34 5.54
N TYR A 152 -27.01 -9.35 5.37
CA TYR A 152 -25.55 -9.48 5.30
C TYR A 152 -24.95 -8.63 6.40
N LYS A 153 -24.05 -9.22 7.20
CA LYS A 153 -23.24 -8.48 8.19
C LYS A 153 -21.83 -8.29 7.64
N ASN A 154 -21.45 -7.05 7.39
CA ASN A 154 -20.10 -6.72 6.96
C ASN A 154 -19.11 -7.00 8.10
N PRO A 155 -18.12 -7.88 7.92
CA PRO A 155 -17.22 -8.26 8.99
C PRO A 155 -16.10 -7.24 9.25
N VAL A 156 -15.90 -6.27 8.35
CA VAL A 156 -14.91 -5.20 8.50
C VAL A 156 -15.44 -4.06 9.37
N ASN A 157 -16.71 -3.70 9.22
CA ASN A 157 -17.32 -2.55 9.92
C ASN A 157 -18.53 -2.91 10.80
N ASN A 158 -18.88 -4.20 10.87
CA ASN A 158 -19.97 -4.75 11.66
C ASN A 158 -21.38 -4.24 11.28
N GLN A 159 -21.54 -3.56 10.14
CA GLN A 159 -22.83 -3.04 9.67
C GLN A 159 -23.66 -4.14 9.01
N THR A 160 -24.98 -4.11 9.22
CA THR A 160 -25.92 -5.08 8.63
C THR A 160 -26.72 -4.44 7.51
N THR A 161 -26.70 -5.04 6.32
CA THR A 161 -27.52 -4.67 5.16
C THR A 161 -28.67 -5.67 5.00
N THR A 162 -29.88 -5.19 4.73
CA THR A 162 -31.06 -6.03 4.46
C THR A 162 -31.48 -5.94 2.99
N ASN A 163 -32.14 -6.98 2.46
CA ASN A 163 -32.53 -7.19 1.04
C ASN A 163 -31.39 -7.59 0.08
N ILE A 164 -30.92 -8.83 0.20
CA ILE A 164 -29.95 -9.42 -0.73
C ILE A 164 -30.71 -10.21 -1.82
N ILE A 165 -30.38 -10.00 -3.09
CA ILE A 165 -30.95 -10.74 -4.22
C ILE A 165 -29.91 -11.79 -4.68
N GLY A 166 -30.27 -13.08 -4.67
CA GLY A 166 -29.45 -14.17 -5.23
C GLY A 166 -28.79 -15.13 -4.22
N TYR A 167 -29.56 -15.75 -3.32
CA TYR A 167 -29.03 -16.60 -2.23
C TYR A 167 -28.68 -18.05 -2.64
N GLU A 168 -29.03 -18.50 -3.85
CA GLU A 168 -28.72 -19.87 -4.29
C GLU A 168 -27.24 -19.99 -4.69
N GLY A 169 -26.47 -20.71 -3.87
CA GLY A 169 -25.07 -21.06 -4.16
C GLY A 169 -24.01 -20.30 -3.36
N VAL A 170 -24.36 -19.69 -2.22
CA VAL A 170 -23.35 -19.10 -1.33
C VAL A 170 -22.48 -20.23 -0.79
N ILE A 171 -21.20 -20.13 -1.12
CA ILE A 171 -20.14 -21.12 -0.91
C ILE A 171 -20.07 -21.42 0.60
N ASP A 172 -20.00 -22.71 0.99
CA ASP A 172 -19.74 -23.15 2.38
C ASP A 172 -18.37 -22.66 2.90
N ASP A 173 -17.52 -22.16 1.99
CA ASP A 173 -16.18 -21.67 2.26
C ASP A 173 -16.19 -20.23 2.79
N LYS A 174 -15.46 -20.00 3.87
CA LYS A 174 -15.37 -18.73 4.59
C LYS A 174 -14.50 -17.71 3.85
N ILE A 175 -15.03 -16.57 3.43
CA ILE A 175 -14.20 -15.50 2.81
C ILE A 175 -13.12 -15.01 3.80
N LEU A 176 -11.89 -14.83 3.31
CA LEU A 176 -10.82 -14.21 4.08
C LEU A 176 -10.83 -12.70 3.86
N TYR A 177 -10.84 -11.95 4.96
CA TYR A 177 -10.78 -10.50 4.97
C TYR A 177 -9.39 -10.06 5.39
N GLY A 178 -8.71 -9.32 4.52
CA GLY A 178 -7.35 -8.89 4.76
C GLY A 178 -7.20 -7.37 4.80
N ARG A 179 -6.17 -6.90 5.49
CA ARG A 179 -5.68 -5.53 5.44
C ARG A 179 -4.16 -5.54 5.43
N VAL A 180 -3.59 -4.79 4.50
CA VAL A 180 -2.16 -4.47 4.46
C VAL A 180 -1.99 -3.02 4.87
N ILE A 181 -1.01 -2.74 5.73
CA ILE A 181 -0.67 -1.41 6.22
C ILE A 181 0.84 -1.22 6.02
N LEU A 182 1.21 -0.12 5.37
CA LEU A 182 2.58 0.34 5.21
C LEU A 182 2.80 1.57 6.10
N GLU A 183 3.76 1.48 7.02
CA GLU A 183 4.23 2.57 7.87
C GLU A 183 5.66 2.92 7.49
N TYR A 184 5.94 4.17 7.11
CA TYR A 184 7.30 4.61 6.76
C TYR A 184 7.55 6.05 7.18
N THR A 185 8.82 6.43 7.30
CA THR A 185 9.21 7.81 7.61
C THR A 185 9.48 8.56 6.31
N SER A 186 8.70 9.60 6.02
CA SER A 186 8.97 10.41 4.83
C SER A 186 10.18 11.32 5.05
N THR A 187 11.26 11.04 4.32
CA THR A 187 12.48 11.88 4.30
C THR A 187 12.32 13.10 3.38
N LYS A 188 11.33 13.11 2.49
CA LYS A 188 11.18 14.11 1.40
C LYS A 188 10.78 15.51 1.85
N ASP A 189 10.14 15.63 3.01
CA ASP A 189 9.71 16.93 3.55
C ASP A 189 10.64 17.45 4.67
N ASN A 190 11.76 16.77 4.97
CA ASN A 190 12.61 17.01 6.16
C ASN A 190 11.81 17.05 7.49
N SER A 191 10.57 16.57 7.49
CA SER A 191 9.67 16.61 8.64
C SER A 191 9.92 15.45 9.60
N GLY A 192 10.49 14.33 9.11
CA GLY A 192 10.58 13.08 9.85
C GLY A 192 9.20 12.52 10.22
N GLU A 193 8.16 12.90 9.46
CA GLU A 193 6.79 12.49 9.73
C GLU A 193 6.59 11.03 9.31
N THR A 194 6.15 10.22 10.28
CA THR A 194 5.70 8.85 10.04
C THR A 194 4.36 8.90 9.32
N LYS A 195 4.30 8.26 8.14
CA LYS A 195 3.09 8.10 7.34
C LYS A 195 2.61 6.67 7.44
N GLU A 196 1.29 6.51 7.44
CA GLU A 196 0.60 5.22 7.40
C GLU A 196 -0.33 5.19 6.19
N TYR A 197 -0.20 4.17 5.35
CA TYR A 197 -1.13 3.90 4.25
C TYR A 197 -1.62 2.46 4.35
N GLY A 198 -2.93 2.24 4.22
CA GLY A 198 -3.49 0.89 4.32
C GLY A 198 -4.62 0.63 3.34
N GLN A 199 -4.67 -0.61 2.86
CA GLN A 199 -5.67 -1.08 1.91
C GLN A 199 -6.25 -2.41 2.37
N ASN A 200 -7.57 -2.53 2.22
CA ASN A 200 -8.29 -3.76 2.52
C ASN A 200 -8.41 -4.63 1.27
N PHE A 201 -8.41 -5.94 1.46
CA PHE A 201 -8.64 -6.91 0.41
C PHE A 201 -9.55 -8.04 0.86
N LEU A 202 -10.12 -8.74 -0.11
CA LEU A 202 -10.87 -9.98 0.07
C LEU A 202 -10.17 -11.06 -0.73
N LEU A 203 -10.17 -12.27 -0.17
CA LEU A 203 -9.75 -13.48 -0.87
C LEU A 203 -10.88 -14.50 -0.76
N THR A 204 -11.32 -15.00 -1.90
CA THR A 204 -12.42 -15.97 -2.00
C THR A 204 -11.95 -17.28 -2.65
N PRO A 205 -12.74 -18.35 -2.59
CA PRO A 205 -12.35 -19.61 -3.23
C PRO A 205 -12.16 -19.52 -4.75
N VAL A 206 -12.70 -18.49 -5.43
CA VAL A 206 -12.56 -18.32 -6.88
C VAL A 206 -11.11 -18.04 -7.29
N GLU A 207 -10.31 -17.47 -6.38
CA GLU A 207 -8.89 -17.17 -6.61
C GLU A 207 -8.03 -18.45 -6.74
N ASN A 208 -8.55 -19.63 -6.36
CA ASN A 208 -7.88 -20.91 -6.63
C ASN A 208 -7.93 -21.34 -8.11
N TRP A 209 -8.77 -20.71 -8.94
CA TRP A 209 -8.96 -21.15 -10.34
C TRP A 209 -7.72 -21.00 -11.22
N GLY A 210 -6.73 -20.21 -10.80
CA GLY A 210 -5.42 -20.12 -11.44
C GLY A 210 -4.48 -21.30 -11.15
N HIS A 211 -4.72 -22.04 -10.06
CA HIS A 211 -3.87 -23.14 -9.57
C HIS A 211 -4.33 -24.54 -9.99
N LEU A 212 -5.51 -24.66 -10.61
CA LEU A 212 -6.12 -25.94 -10.98
C LEU A 212 -5.52 -26.61 -12.24
N TYR A 213 -4.38 -26.13 -12.74
CA TYR A 213 -3.75 -26.62 -13.97
C TYR A 213 -2.31 -27.15 -13.81
N GLU A 214 -1.84 -27.40 -12.59
CA GLU A 214 -0.57 -28.10 -12.32
C GLU A 214 -0.77 -29.47 -11.67
#